data_AF-K2CKS5-F1
#
_entry.id   AF-K2CKS5-F1
#
_cell.length_a   1.000
_cell.length_b   1.000
_cell.length_c   1.000
_cell.angle_alpha   90.00
_cell.angle_beta   90.00
_cell.angle_gamma   90.00
#
_symmetry.space_group_name_H-M   'P 1'
#
loop_
_entity.id
_entity.type
_entity.pdbx_description
1 polymer ?
#
loop_
_entity_poly.entity_id
_entity_poly.type
_entity_poly.pdbx_seq_one_letter_code
_entity_poly.pdbx_strand_id
1 'polypeptide(L)'
;SDTEVIATGSAGVAFIKPYQTEVTVINSLVTENSLVYITPVGSTSGNLYLLRQTGNNPENGIEGSFTVGISQPGIQNLNFNYLIVN
;
A
#
# COMPACT_ATOMS: atom_id res chain seq x y z
N SER A 1 12.83 1.03 4.21
CA SER A 1 13.18 -0.17 3.42
C SER A 1 12.99 0.08 1.93
N ASP A 2 13.48 -0.79 1.05
CA ASP A 2 13.18 -0.73 -0.39
C ASP A 2 11.71 -1.01 -0.72
N THR A 3 10.98 -1.64 0.21
CA THR A 3 9.56 -2.02 0.12
C THR A 3 8.66 -1.15 1.00
N GLU A 4 9.10 0.04 1.40
CA GLU A 4 8.32 0.97 2.23
C GLU A 4 8.22 2.34 1.60
N VAL A 5 7.04 2.95 1.69
CA VAL A 5 6.76 4.32 1.24
C VAL A 5 5.98 5.04 2.33
N ILE A 6 6.38 6.27 2.65
CA ILE A 6 5.64 7.14 3.58
C ILE A 6 4.64 7.98 2.78
N ALA A 7 3.40 8.02 3.24
CA ALA A 7 2.34 8.83 2.67
C ALA A 7 1.52 9.53 3.77
N THR A 8 1.00 10.72 3.46
CA THR A 8 0.29 11.57 4.43
C THR A 8 -1.16 11.86 4.06
N GLY A 9 -1.58 11.57 2.83
CA GLY A 9 -2.94 11.80 2.34
C GLY A 9 -3.82 10.55 2.43
N SER A 10 -5.14 10.72 2.49
CA SER A 10 -6.09 9.59 2.41
C SER A 10 -6.18 9.00 1.00
N ALA A 11 -5.69 9.70 -0.02
CA ALA A 11 -5.58 9.18 -1.37
C ALA A 11 -4.23 9.55 -1.97
N GLY A 12 -3.74 8.73 -2.90
CA GLY A 12 -2.48 9.00 -3.58
C GLY A 12 -2.07 7.89 -4.54
N VAL A 13 -0.84 8.00 -5.03
CA VAL A 13 -0.21 7.02 -5.90
C VAL A 13 1.01 6.44 -5.17
N ALA A 14 1.15 5.12 -5.23
CA ALA A 14 2.34 4.41 -4.75
C ALA A 14 2.78 3.39 -5.81
N PHE A 15 3.90 2.71 -5.57
CA PHE A 15 4.44 1.75 -6.52
C PHE A 15 5.12 0.56 -5.85
N ILE A 16 5.01 -0.60 -6.50
CA ILE A 16 5.84 -1.77 -6.23
C ILE A 16 7.05 -1.70 -7.16
N LYS A 17 8.27 -1.75 -6.61
CA LYS A 17 9.52 -1.74 -7.37
C LYS A 17 9.67 -3.00 -8.24
N PRO A 18 10.53 -2.99 -9.28
CA PRO A 18 10.82 -4.17 -10.07
C PRO A 18 11.33 -5.29 -9.16
N TYR A 19 11.01 -6.52 -9.53
CA TYR A 19 11.42 -7.75 -8.82
C TYR A 19 10.85 -7.89 -7.40
N GLN A 20 9.98 -6.96 -6.97
CA GLN A 20 9.23 -7.05 -5.72
C GLN A 20 7.80 -7.49 -5.97
N THR A 21 7.20 -8.14 -4.97
CA THR A 21 5.79 -8.55 -5.00
C THR A 21 4.92 -7.74 -4.06
N GLU A 22 5.51 -6.85 -3.26
CA GLU A 22 4.75 -6.05 -2.29
C GLU A 22 5.42 -4.71 -1.98
N VAL A 23 4.61 -3.79 -1.47
CA VAL A 23 5.06 -2.53 -0.87
C VAL A 23 4.16 -2.19 0.32
N THR A 24 4.76 -1.74 1.41
CA THR A 24 4.07 -1.19 2.58
C THR A 24 4.00 0.33 2.46
N VAL A 25 2.79 0.87 2.50
CA VAL A 25 2.53 2.30 2.58
C VAL A 25 2.26 2.65 4.05
N ILE A 26 3.17 3.39 4.65
CA ILE A 26 3.06 3.93 6.01
C ILE A 26 2.24 5.21 5.93
N ASN A 27 1.13 5.26 6.68
CA ASN A 27 0.21 6.38 6.68
C ASN A 27 -0.59 6.41 7.99
N SER A 28 -0.45 7.49 8.75
CA SER A 28 -1.10 7.65 10.06
C SER A 28 -2.62 7.72 10.02
N LEU A 29 -3.23 7.87 8.83
CA LEU A 29 -4.69 7.88 8.65
C LEU A 29 -5.30 6.48 8.63
N VAL A 30 -4.48 5.43 8.50
CA VAL A 30 -4.94 4.04 8.53
C VAL A 30 -5.36 3.68 9.95
N THR A 31 -6.55 3.13 10.09
CA THR A 31 -7.10 2.59 11.33
C THR A 31 -7.34 1.09 11.18
N GLU A 32 -7.69 0.40 12.27
CA GLU A 32 -8.02 -1.03 12.21
C GLU A 32 -9.24 -1.31 11.30
N ASN A 33 -10.18 -0.36 11.21
CA ASN A 33 -11.42 -0.51 10.45
C ASN A 33 -11.43 0.21 9.10
N SER A 34 -10.29 0.80 8.68
CA SER A 34 -10.22 1.49 7.40
C SER A 34 -10.50 0.54 6.25
N LEU A 35 -11.27 1.01 5.26
CA LEU A 35 -11.33 0.39 3.95
C LEU A 35 -10.25 1.01 3.07
N VAL A 36 -9.41 0.16 2.46
CA VAL A 36 -8.35 0.60 1.55
C VAL A 36 -8.65 0.08 0.15
N TYR A 37 -9.02 1.00 -0.75
CA TYR A 37 -9.22 0.70 -2.17
C TYR A 37 -7.93 0.89 -2.92
N ILE A 38 -7.58 -0.09 -3.77
CA ILE A 38 -6.36 -0.07 -4.57
C ILE A 38 -6.75 -0.28 -6.02
N THR A 39 -6.24 0.55 -6.92
CA THR A 39 -6.45 0.40 -8.37
C THR A 39 -5.13 0.51 -9.12
N PRO A 40 -4.82 -0.42 -10.02
CA PRO A 40 -3.60 -0.32 -10.83
C PRO A 40 -3.65 0.91 -11.74
N VAL A 41 -2.51 1.55 -11.94
CA VAL A 41 -2.33 2.58 -12.97
C VAL A 41 -1.70 1.91 -14.20
N GLY A 42 -2.55 1.61 -15.18
CA GLY A 42 -2.15 0.87 -16.39
C GLY A 42 -2.28 -0.65 -16.23
N SER A 43 -1.68 -1.38 -17.16
CA SER A 43 -1.75 -2.85 -17.20
C SER A 43 -0.79 -3.48 -16.19
N THR A 44 -1.27 -4.47 -15.46
CA THR A 44 -0.48 -5.26 -14.52
C THR A 44 -0.46 -6.73 -14.94
N SER A 45 0.62 -7.45 -14.61
CA SER A 45 0.76 -8.90 -14.85
C SER A 45 -0.10 -9.76 -13.92
N GLY A 46 -0.88 -9.15 -13.03
CA GLY A 46 -1.74 -9.83 -12.07
C GLY A 46 -2.59 -8.83 -11.28
N ASN A 47 -3.53 -9.35 -10.48
CA ASN A 47 -4.40 -8.53 -9.64
C ASN A 47 -3.62 -8.01 -8.43
N LEU A 48 -3.80 -6.72 -8.14
CA LEU A 48 -3.37 -6.15 -6.87
C LEU A 48 -4.35 -6.54 -5.77
N TYR A 49 -3.83 -6.72 -4.56
CA TYR A 49 -4.64 -7.01 -3.39
C TYR A 49 -4.05 -6.36 -2.14
N LEU A 50 -4.91 -6.07 -1.18
CA LEU A 50 -4.53 -5.65 0.16
C LEU A 50 -4.01 -6.89 0.92
N LEU A 51 -2.72 -6.93 1.22
CA LEU A 51 -2.07 -8.07 1.86
C LEU A 51 -2.16 -8.02 3.40
N ARG A 52 -1.95 -6.84 3.98
CA ARG A 52 -2.00 -6.60 5.43
C ARG A 52 -2.35 -5.14 5.69
N GLN A 53 -2.94 -4.89 6.86
CA GLN A 53 -3.27 -3.57 7.35
C GLN A 53 -2.97 -3.53 8.85
N THR A 54 -2.37 -2.44 9.29
CA THR A 54 -2.07 -2.14 10.68
C THR A 54 -2.64 -0.77 11.00
N GLY A 55 -3.55 -0.69 11.96
CA GLY A 55 -4.10 0.58 12.41
C GLY A 55 -3.07 1.41 13.17
N ASN A 56 -3.11 2.72 12.97
CA ASN A 56 -2.28 3.67 13.69
C ASN A 56 -2.64 3.65 15.18
N ASN A 57 -1.65 3.40 16.04
CA ASN A 57 -1.79 3.46 17.49
C ASN A 57 -0.54 4.14 18.09
N PRO A 58 -0.57 5.49 18.21
CA PRO A 58 0.54 6.27 18.75
C PRO A 58 0.89 5.94 20.19
N GLU A 59 -0.08 5.49 21.00
CA GLU A 59 0.15 5.15 22.43
C GLU A 59 1.08 3.93 22.58
N ASN A 60 1.03 3.01 21.61
CA ASN A 60 1.89 1.83 21.55
C ASN A 60 3.06 1.98 20.56
N GLY A 61 3.27 3.18 20.00
CA GLY A 61 4.30 3.44 19.00
C GLY A 61 4.09 2.72 17.66
N ILE A 62 2.85 2.34 17.34
CA ILE A 62 2.49 1.64 16.10
C ILE A 62 2.09 2.68 15.06
N GLU A 63 2.84 2.77 13.98
CA GLU A 63 2.45 3.59 12.82
C GLU A 63 1.44 2.86 11.94
N GLY A 64 0.39 3.59 11.55
CA GLY A 64 -0.59 3.09 10.61
C GLY A 64 0.04 2.70 9.27
N SER A 65 -0.36 1.57 8.71
CA SER A 65 0.15 1.13 7.41
C SER A 65 -0.77 0.14 6.71
N PHE A 66 -0.64 0.05 5.40
CA PHE A 66 -1.21 -1.02 4.60
C PHE A 66 -0.17 -1.53 3.61
N THR A 67 -0.18 -2.84 3.32
CA THR A 67 0.68 -3.42 2.29
C THR A 67 -0.15 -3.86 1.10
N VAL A 68 0.29 -3.46 -0.09
CA VAL A 68 -0.26 -3.93 -1.36
C VAL A 68 0.63 -5.02 -1.92
N GLY A 69 0.03 -6.12 -2.36
CA GLY A 69 0.71 -7.24 -2.98
C GLY A 69 0.28 -7.49 -4.43
N ILE A 70 1.13 -8.18 -5.18
CA ILE A 70 0.85 -8.77 -6.49
C ILE A 70 1.41 -10.20 -6.55
N SER A 71 0.73 -11.09 -7.26
CA SER A 71 1.08 -12.52 -7.30
C SER A 71 2.42 -12.83 -7.98
N GLN A 72 2.89 -11.98 -8.90
CA GLN A 72 4.15 -12.17 -9.61
C GLN A 72 4.91 -10.84 -9.75
N PRO A 73 6.23 -10.84 -9.53
CA PRO A 73 7.02 -9.63 -9.65
C PRO A 73 7.11 -9.18 -11.11
N GLY A 74 7.03 -7.86 -11.33
CA GLY A 74 7.25 -7.23 -12.63
C GLY A 74 8.72 -6.83 -12.85
N ILE A 75 9.08 -6.51 -14.09
CA ILE A 75 10.41 -5.95 -14.43
C ILE A 75 10.41 -4.41 -14.50
N GLN A 76 9.27 -3.78 -14.25
CA GLN A 76 9.07 -2.33 -14.22
C GLN A 76 8.38 -1.95 -12.91
N ASN A 77 8.43 -0.66 -12.55
CA ASN A 77 7.60 -0.14 -11.47
C ASN A 77 6.13 -0.38 -11.79
N LEU A 78 5.41 -0.96 -10.83
CA LEU A 78 3.97 -1.11 -10.90
C LEU A 78 3.35 0.00 -10.06
N ASN A 79 2.76 0.98 -10.72
CA ASN A 79 2.07 2.08 -10.06
C ASN A 79 0.62 1.70 -9.74
N PHE A 80 0.10 2.18 -8.60
CA PHE A 80 -1.29 2.03 -8.21
C PHE A 80 -1.79 3.26 -7.45
N ASN A 81 -3.08 3.58 -7.63
CA ASN A 81 -3.76 4.53 -6.78
C ASN A 81 -4.26 3.82 -5.52
N TYR A 82 -4.32 4.54 -4.41
CA TYR A 82 -5.02 4.11 -3.21
C TYR A 82 -6.01 5.18 -2.73
N LEU A 83 -7.04 4.72 -2.01
CA LEU A 83 -7.97 5.54 -1.25
C LEU A 83 -8.26 4.84 0.10
N ILE A 84 -8.02 5.56 1.18
CA ILE A 84 -8.32 5.20 2.56
C ILE A 84 -9.66 5.83 2.93
N VAL A 85 -10.59 5.01 3.41
CA VAL A 85 -11.89 5.42 3.93
C VAL A 85 -11.99 4.93 5.37
N ASN A 86 -12.36 5.82 6.28
CA ASN A 86 -12.55 5.54 7.71
C ASN A 86 -14.04 5.57 8.08
#